data_AF-A0A847KY89-F1
#
_entry.id   AF-A0A847KY89-F1
#
_cell.length_a   1.000
_cell.length_b   1.000
_cell.length_c   1.000
_cell.angle_alpha   90.00
_cell.angle_beta   90.00
_cell.angle_gamma   90.00
#
_symmetry.space_group_name_H-M   'P 1'
#
loop_
_entity.id
_entity.type
_entity.pdbx_description
1 polymer ?
#
loop_
_entity_poly.entity_id
_entity_poly.type
_entity_poly.pdbx_seq_one_letter_code
_entity_poly.pdbx_strand_id
1 'polypeptide(L)'
;MLIVIGILFLGVITGFIIQKRKTLKVNLPIMGLICSLLFILGVEVGENKSILQNFNTLGIEAIVITIGAVIGSILFAWLLWSFIQKNQN
;
A
#
# COMPACT_ATOMS: atom_id res chain seq x y z
N MET A 1 -3.56 11.42 -17.47
CA MET A 1 -3.37 10.23 -16.60
C MET A 1 -2.12 9.43 -16.95
N LEU A 2 -1.89 9.05 -18.22
CA LEU A 2 -0.68 8.30 -18.63
C LEU A 2 0.64 8.95 -18.21
N ILE A 3 0.75 10.28 -18.30
CA ILE A 3 1.95 11.03 -17.88
C ILE A 3 2.19 10.88 -16.37
N VAL A 4 1.14 10.98 -15.55
CA VAL A 4 1.22 10.82 -14.09
C VAL A 4 1.67 9.40 -13.74
N ILE A 5 1.09 8.40 -14.40
CA ILE A 5 1.46 6.98 -14.25
C ILE A 5 2.91 6.75 -14.66
N GLY A 6 3.37 7.35 -15.76
CA GLY A 6 4.75 7.25 -16.22
C GLY A 6 5.76 7.86 -15.25
N ILE A 7 5.44 9.01 -14.66
CA ILE A 7 6.28 9.67 -13.65
C ILE A 7 6.34 8.84 -12.36
N LEU A 8 5.22 8.24 -11.93
CA LEU A 8 5.19 7.32 -10.78
C LEU A 8 6.07 6.09 -11.03
N PHE A 9 5.99 5.50 -12.23
CA PHE A 9 6.82 4.36 -12.60
C PHE A 9 8.32 4.71 -12.59
N LEU A 10 8.69 5.86 -13.16
CA LEU A 10 10.06 6.36 -13.13
C LEU A 10 10.56 6.58 -11.69
N GLY A 11 9.71 7.11 -10.80
CA GLY A 11 10.03 7.27 -9.38
C GLY A 11 10.32 5.93 -8.69
N VAL A 12 9.48 4.91 -8.92
CA VAL A 12 9.67 3.56 -8.36
C VAL A 12 10.96 2.91 -8.86
N ILE A 13 11.22 2.98 -10.17
CA ILE A 13 12.45 2.41 -10.78
C ILE A 13 13.69 3.10 -10.21
N THR A 14 13.65 4.43 -10.11
CA THR A 14 14.78 5.22 -9.58
C THR A 14 15.03 4.89 -8.11
N GLY A 15 13.98 4.81 -7.29
CA GLY A 15 14.08 4.40 -5.89
C GLY A 15 14.62 2.98 -5.72
N PHE A 16 14.20 2.04 -6.58
CA PHE A 16 14.66 0.65 -6.54
C PHE A 16 16.15 0.50 -6.88
N ILE A 17 16.64 1.23 -7.89
CA ILE A 17 18.08 1.23 -8.27
C ILE A 17 18.94 1.79 -7.13
N ILE A 18 18.47 2.87 -6.48
CA ILE A 18 19.18 3.52 -5.37
C ILE A 18 19.20 2.63 -4.12
N GLN A 19 18.10 1.93 -3.82
CA GLN A 19 18.02 1.01 -2.66
C GLN A 19 18.97 -0.19 -2.79
N LYS A 20 19.24 -0.66 -4.02
CA LYS A 20 20.17 -1.78 -4.28
C LYS A 20 21.63 -1.44 -3.95
N ARG A 21 22.00 -0.16 -3.90
CA ARG A 21 23.33 0.33 -3.50
C ARG A 21 23.38 0.46 -1.97
N LYS A 22 23.49 -0.67 -1.26
CA LYS A 22 23.54 -0.79 0.23
C LYS A 22 24.62 0.04 0.95
N THR A 23 25.43 0.82 0.25
CA THR A 23 26.57 1.57 0.81
C THR A 23 26.21 2.95 1.37
N LEU A 24 24.98 3.42 1.17
CA LEU A 24 24.50 4.69 1.71
C LEU A 24 23.45 4.40 2.79
N LYS A 25 23.53 5.04 3.97
CA LYS A 25 22.53 4.98 5.05
C LYS A 25 21.21 5.68 4.65
N VAL A 26 20.65 5.33 3.49
CA VAL A 26 19.45 5.96 2.90
C VAL A 26 18.17 5.68 3.69
N ASN A 27 18.13 4.63 4.53
CA ASN A 27 16.96 4.32 5.33
C ASN A 27 16.57 5.44 6.32
N LEU A 28 17.55 6.16 6.88
CA LEU A 28 17.30 7.18 7.88
C LEU A 28 16.56 8.41 7.31
N PRO A 29 17.01 9.03 6.19
CA PRO A 29 16.28 10.13 5.57
C PRO A 29 14.94 9.69 4.96
N ILE A 30 14.85 8.46 4.42
CA ILE A 30 13.59 7.94 3.85
C ILE A 30 12.51 7.84 4.94
N MET A 31 12.85 7.30 6.12
CA MET A 31 11.93 7.23 7.25
C MET A 31 11.45 8.63 7.68
N GLY A 32 12.36 9.60 7.76
CA GLY A 32 12.02 10.99 8.08
C GLY A 32 11.08 11.62 7.04
N LEU A 33 11.34 11.39 5.75
CA LEU A 33 10.49 11.88 4.65
C LEU A 33 9.10 11.24 4.68
N ILE A 34 8.99 9.93 4.88
CA ILE A 34 7.69 9.25 4.99
C ILE A 34 6.91 9.82 6.17
N CYS A 35 7.55 9.97 7.33
CA CYS A 35 6.89 10.50 8.52
C CYS A 35 6.41 11.95 8.30
N SER A 36 7.23 12.79 7.66
CA SER A 36 6.87 14.17 7.33
C SER A 36 5.71 14.24 6.33
N LEU A 37 5.71 13.40 5.30
CA LEU A 37 4.62 13.32 4.33
C LEU A 37 3.32 12.83 4.99
N LEU A 38 3.39 11.79 5.83
CA LEU A 38 2.23 11.28 6.56
C LEU A 38 1.68 12.31 7.55
N PHE A 39 2.56 13.11 8.17
CA PHE A 39 2.15 14.19 9.06
C PHE A 39 1.38 15.28 8.31
N ILE A 40 1.93 15.76 7.18
CA ILE A 40 1.27 16.77 6.34
C ILE A 40 -0.08 16.23 5.83
N LEU A 41 -0.10 14.99 5.34
CA LEU A 41 -1.32 14.32 4.90
C LEU A 41 -2.36 14.26 6.03
N GLY A 42 -1.96 13.90 7.24
CA GLY A 42 -2.85 13.84 8.41
C GLY A 42 -3.47 15.21 8.74
N VAL A 43 -2.71 16.29 8.60
CA VAL A 43 -3.21 17.66 8.79
C VAL A 43 -4.19 18.05 7.68
N GLU A 44 -3.83 17.85 6.41
CA GLU A 44 -4.70 18.17 5.26
C GLU A 44 -6.04 17.41 5.30
N VAL A 45 -5.99 16.13 5.67
CA VAL A 45 -7.17 15.26 5.80
C VAL A 45 -7.99 15.65 7.03
N GLY A 46 -7.36 16.06 8.13
CA GLY A 46 -8.03 16.44 9.38
C GLY A 46 -8.71 17.81 9.36
N GLU A 47 -8.17 18.78 8.60
CA GLU A 47 -8.77 20.11 8.45
C GLU A 47 -10.01 20.09 7.53
N ASN A 48 -10.08 19.12 6.62
CA ASN A 48 -11.16 19.01 5.66
C ASN A 48 -12.41 18.34 6.28
N LYS A 49 -13.36 19.16 6.74
CA LYS A 49 -14.65 18.70 7.31
C LYS A 49 -15.43 17.76 6.38
N SER A 50 -15.35 17.95 5.07
CA SER A 50 -15.98 17.06 4.09
C SER A 50 -15.31 15.69 4.07
N ILE A 51 -13.99 15.63 4.17
CA ILE A 51 -13.27 14.35 4.28
C ILE A 51 -13.56 13.71 5.64
N LEU A 52 -13.65 14.47 6.73
CA LEU A 52 -13.94 13.95 8.06
C LEU A 52 -15.35 13.32 8.17
N GLN A 53 -16.35 13.92 7.54
CA GLN A 53 -17.71 13.35 7.45
C GLN A 53 -17.74 12.09 6.58
N ASN A 54 -16.99 12.06 5.48
CA ASN A 54 -16.83 10.89 4.63
C ASN A 54 -15.79 9.89 5.17
N PHE A 55 -15.03 10.22 6.21
CA PHE A 55 -14.01 9.32 6.76
C PHE A 55 -14.66 8.11 7.42
N ASN A 56 -15.83 8.30 8.04
CA ASN A 56 -16.62 7.20 8.56
C ASN A 56 -17.11 6.27 7.45
N THR A 57 -17.59 6.83 6.32
CA THR A 57 -18.04 6.03 5.17
C THR A 57 -16.87 5.32 4.48
N LEU A 58 -15.75 6.02 4.27
CA LEU A 58 -14.50 5.47 3.74
C LEU A 58 -13.91 4.39 4.65
N GLY A 59 -14.01 4.58 5.97
CA GLY A 59 -13.56 3.60 6.97
C GLY A 59 -14.38 2.31 6.92
N ILE A 60 -15.70 2.42 6.83
CA ILE A 60 -16.58 1.27 6.67
C ILE A 60 -16.31 0.55 5.34
N GLU A 61 -16.17 1.31 4.24
CA GLU A 61 -15.84 0.75 2.93
C GLU A 61 -14.50 0.02 2.96
N ALA A 62 -13.47 0.60 3.57
CA ALA A 62 -12.16 -0.02 3.74
C ALA A 62 -12.22 -1.30 4.57
N ILE A 63 -13.04 -1.35 5.63
CA ILE A 63 -13.25 -2.56 6.44
C ILE A 63 -13.87 -3.67 5.57
N VAL A 64 -14.92 -3.35 4.80
CA VAL A 64 -15.57 -4.32 3.91
C VAL A 64 -14.59 -4.87 2.88
N ILE A 65 -13.81 -4.00 2.24
CA ILE A 65 -12.79 -4.40 1.26
C ILE A 65 -11.71 -5.26 1.92
N THR A 66 -11.24 -4.90 3.11
CA THR A 66 -10.20 -5.64 3.84
C THR A 66 -10.69 -7.03 4.23
N ILE A 67 -11.91 -7.15 4.75
CA ILE A 67 -12.51 -8.45 5.09
C ILE A 67 -12.66 -9.30 3.83
N GLY A 68 -13.18 -8.73 2.74
CA GLY A 68 -13.28 -9.42 1.45
C GLY A 68 -11.92 -9.90 0.93
N ALA A 69 -10.90 -9.06 1.01
CA ALA A 69 -9.53 -9.39 0.59
C ALA A 69 -8.90 -10.49 1.46
N VAL A 70 -9.09 -10.45 2.77
CA VAL A 70 -8.59 -11.46 3.72
C VAL A 70 -9.26 -12.80 3.46
N ILE A 71 -10.59 -12.84 3.35
CA ILE A 71 -11.34 -14.06 3.03
C ILE A 71 -10.90 -14.61 1.67
N GLY A 72 -10.78 -13.75 0.66
CA GLY A 72 -10.29 -14.14 -0.67
C GLY A 72 -8.90 -14.75 -0.62
N SER A 73 -7.97 -14.14 0.12
CA SER A 73 -6.60 -14.64 0.28
C SER A 73 -6.57 -16.01 0.97
N ILE A 74 -7.36 -16.20 2.03
CA ILE A 74 -7.48 -17.48 2.74
C ILE A 74 -8.08 -18.57 1.82
N LEU A 75 -9.13 -18.24 1.06
CA LEU A 75 -9.75 -19.17 0.11
C LEU A 75 -8.78 -19.58 -1.00
N PHE A 76 -8.02 -18.63 -1.56
CA PHE A 76 -7.00 -18.93 -2.57
C PHE A 76 -5.86 -19.77 -2.02
N ALA A 77 -5.39 -19.48 -0.82
CA ALA A 77 -4.36 -20.29 -0.16
C ALA A 77 -4.85 -21.73 0.08
N TRP A 78 -6.11 -21.90 0.49
CA TRP A 78 -6.72 -23.21 0.69
C TRP A 78 -6.91 -23.98 -0.61
N LEU A 79 -7.35 -23.30 -1.68
CA LEU A 79 -7.51 -23.90 -3.02
C LEU A 79 -6.15 -24.34 -3.57
N LEU A 80 -5.11 -23.52 -3.42
CA LEU A 80 -3.75 -23.87 -3.81
C LEU A 80 -3.23 -25.09 -3.04
N TRP A 81 -3.45 -25.13 -1.72
CA TRP A 81 -3.08 -26.27 -0.88
C TRP A 81 -3.78 -27.57 -1.33
N SER A 82 -5.09 -27.50 -1.57
CA SER A 82 -5.87 -28.64 -2.03
C SER A 82 -5.44 -29.13 -3.42
N PHE A 83 -5.12 -28.21 -4.34
CA PHE A 83 -4.66 -28.55 -5.69
C PHE A 83 -3.28 -29.22 -5.68
N ILE A 84 -2.36 -28.72 -4.86
CA ILE A 84 -1.04 -29.34 -4.66
C ILE A 84 -1.16 -30.73 -4.04
N GLN A 85 -2.01 -30.90 -3.02
CA GLN A 85 -2.19 -32.19 -2.34
C GLN A 85 -2.87 -33.23 -3.23
N LYS A 86 -3.78 -32.82 -4.12
CA LYS A 86 -4.42 -33.69 -5.11
C LYS A 86 -3.47 -34.17 -6.21
N ASN A 87 -2.38 -33.44 -6.48
CA ASN A 87 -1.38 -33.79 -7.50
C ASN A 87 -0.22 -34.65 -6.96
N GLN A 88 -0.23 -34.97 -5.66
CA GLN A 88 0.76 -35.82 -4.97
C GLN A 88 0.22 -37.22 -4.61
N ASN A 89 -1.06 -37.50 -4.92
CA ASN A 89 -1.73 -38.81 -4.77
C ASN A 89 -2.11 -39.36 -6.15
#